data_AF-A0A9Q2S4F1-F1
#
_entry.id   AF-A0A9Q2S4F1-F1
#
_cell.length_a   1.000
_cell.length_b   1.000
_cell.length_c   1.000
_cell.angle_alpha   90.00
_cell.angle_beta   90.00
_cell.angle_gamma   90.00
#
_symmetry.space_group_name_H-M   'P 1'
#
loop_
_entity.id
_entity.type
_entity.pdbx_description
1 polymer ?
#
loop_
_entity_poly.entity_id
_entity_poly.type
_entity_poly.pdbx_seq_one_letter_code
_entity_poly.pdbx_strand_id
1 'polypeptide(L)'
;MTEASEDAGLATVTPPMGLALWQEYQRDQIAPHFGAVFNTGSWNAGIVVLKDVQAMILLVTMDKGRMSVGGHYADHFAISTRFVWQTQTSTRRDDRRGRIISGKEPGWTVHLFLRKSKLREGRAAPFRYAGPVQFAGWEGEAPITVQWDIAELVPQQLRELYGVLE
;
A
#
# COMPACT_ATOMS: atom_id res chain seq x y z
N MET A 1 -4.87 43.81 6.01
CA MET A 1 -3.97 43.48 4.90
C MET A 1 -3.44 42.10 5.19
N THR A 2 -3.76 41.18 4.29
CA THR A 2 -3.61 39.72 4.38
C THR A 2 -2.15 39.32 4.37
N GLU A 3 -1.76 38.36 5.21
CA GLU A 3 -0.74 37.36 4.89
C GLU A 3 -0.82 36.23 5.93
N ALA A 4 -1.76 35.31 5.69
CA ALA A 4 -1.64 33.95 6.20
C ALA A 4 -0.77 33.19 5.19
N SER A 5 0.49 32.97 5.55
CA SER A 5 1.32 31.98 4.86
C SER A 5 0.92 30.61 5.39
N GLU A 6 -0.01 29.95 4.71
CA GLU A 6 -0.27 28.53 4.90
C GLU A 6 0.91 27.75 4.32
N ASP A 7 1.89 27.46 5.18
CA ASP A 7 2.81 26.35 4.96
C ASP A 7 1.98 25.06 5.07
N ALA A 8 1.54 24.54 3.92
CA ALA A 8 0.97 23.21 3.82
C ALA A 8 2.09 22.19 4.04
N GLY A 9 2.55 22.10 5.28
CA GLY A 9 3.49 21.08 5.73
C GLY A 9 2.91 19.72 5.35
N LEU A 10 3.66 18.94 4.59
CA LEU A 10 3.35 17.54 4.33
C LEU A 10 3.01 16.91 5.68
N ALA A 11 1.75 16.53 5.88
CA ALA A 11 1.34 15.83 7.08
C ALA A 11 2.24 14.60 7.20
N THR A 12 3.16 14.62 8.15
CA THR A 12 4.03 13.49 8.45
C THR A 12 3.12 12.43 9.02
N VAL A 13 2.64 11.54 8.16
CA VAL A 13 1.82 10.41 8.59
C VAL A 13 2.76 9.48 9.36
N THR A 14 2.70 9.55 10.68
CA THR A 14 3.55 8.76 11.57
C THR A 14 3.23 7.28 11.39
N PRO A 15 4.23 6.41 11.20
CA PRO A 15 3.99 4.98 11.11
C PRO A 15 3.40 4.43 12.44
N PRO A 16 2.59 3.37 12.38
CA PRO A 16 2.09 2.69 13.57
C PRO A 16 3.26 2.17 14.41
N MET A 17 3.02 1.95 15.71
CA MET A 17 4.07 1.61 16.68
C MET A 17 5.04 0.53 16.17
N GLY A 18 6.32 0.88 16.06
CA GLY A 18 7.41 -0.06 15.75
C GLY A 18 7.55 -0.50 14.29
N LEU A 19 6.76 0.05 13.35
CA LEU A 19 7.00 -0.16 11.92
C LEU A 19 8.04 0.83 11.40
N ALA A 20 9.08 0.31 10.77
CA ALA A 20 10.14 1.07 10.12
C ALA A 20 10.01 0.95 8.61
N LEU A 21 10.21 2.06 7.92
CA LEU A 21 10.19 2.10 6.46
C LEU A 21 11.26 1.18 5.89
N TRP A 22 10.87 0.49 4.83
CA TRP A 22 11.69 -0.45 4.10
C TRP A 22 12.26 -1.59 4.97
N GLN A 23 11.59 -1.96 6.08
CA GLN A 23 11.88 -3.16 6.85
C GLN A 23 10.92 -4.31 6.52
N GLU A 24 11.40 -5.54 6.69
CA GLU A 24 10.65 -6.76 6.42
C GLU A 24 9.85 -7.22 7.65
N TYR A 25 8.62 -7.65 7.42
CA TYR A 25 7.69 -8.18 8.40
C TYR A 25 7.02 -9.43 7.85
N GLN A 26 6.98 -10.51 8.64
CA GLN A 26 6.12 -11.64 8.27
C GLN A 26 4.66 -11.22 8.34
N ARG A 27 3.83 -11.81 7.48
CA ARG A 27 2.41 -11.42 7.36
C ARG A 27 1.66 -11.51 8.69
N ASP A 28 1.96 -12.52 9.50
CA ASP A 28 1.41 -12.74 10.83
C ASP A 28 1.91 -11.75 11.91
N GLN A 29 3.05 -11.11 11.66
CA GLN A 29 3.63 -10.08 12.53
C GLN A 29 3.08 -8.68 12.26
N ILE A 30 2.34 -8.45 11.17
CA ILE A 30 1.86 -7.10 10.81
C ILE A 30 0.71 -6.67 11.74
N ALA A 31 -0.23 -7.55 12.07
CA ALA A 31 -1.43 -7.20 12.83
C ALA A 31 -1.16 -6.52 14.19
N PRO A 32 -0.21 -7.03 15.02
CA PRO A 32 0.10 -6.43 16.31
C PRO A 32 0.57 -4.97 16.24
N HIS A 33 1.22 -4.54 15.15
CA HIS A 33 1.64 -3.14 14.98
C HIS A 33 0.47 -2.16 14.85
N PHE A 34 -0.73 -2.68 14.55
CA PHE A 34 -1.98 -1.91 14.47
C PHE A 34 -2.92 -2.19 15.65
N GLY A 35 -2.43 -2.82 16.72
CA GLY A 35 -3.27 -3.22 17.86
C GLY A 35 -4.28 -4.32 17.52
N ALA A 36 -4.12 -5.03 16.40
CA ALA A 36 -5.00 -6.09 15.95
C ALA A 36 -4.40 -7.48 16.21
N VAL A 37 -5.27 -8.48 16.28
CA VAL A 37 -4.86 -9.90 16.36
C VAL A 37 -4.88 -10.52 14.97
N PHE A 38 -3.80 -11.21 14.61
CA PHE A 38 -3.73 -11.91 13.34
C PHE A 38 -4.79 -13.02 13.27
N ASN A 39 -5.49 -13.09 12.14
CA ASN A 39 -6.43 -14.17 11.84
C ASN A 39 -6.40 -14.47 10.35
N THR A 40 -6.39 -15.76 10.00
CA THR A 40 -6.24 -16.21 8.61
C THR A 40 -7.39 -15.77 7.72
N GLY A 41 -8.61 -15.65 8.24
CA GLY A 41 -9.79 -15.21 7.47
C GLY A 41 -9.63 -13.81 6.88
N SER A 42 -9.16 -12.84 7.68
CA SER A 42 -9.00 -11.46 7.23
C SER A 42 -7.64 -11.22 6.59
N TRP A 43 -6.57 -11.79 7.16
CA TRP A 43 -5.20 -11.45 6.80
C TRP A 43 -4.64 -12.27 5.64
N ASN A 44 -5.37 -13.25 5.11
CA ASN A 44 -5.03 -13.88 3.83
C ASN A 44 -5.46 -13.04 2.61
N ALA A 45 -6.21 -11.96 2.81
CA ALA A 45 -6.57 -11.02 1.75
C ALA A 45 -5.38 -10.14 1.33
N GLY A 46 -5.56 -9.42 0.20
CA GLY A 46 -4.65 -8.35 -0.24
C GLY A 46 -4.99 -6.97 0.34
N ILE A 47 -6.20 -6.80 0.87
CA ILE A 47 -6.66 -5.57 1.52
C ILE A 47 -7.22 -5.98 2.89
N VAL A 48 -6.71 -5.37 3.96
CA VAL A 48 -7.23 -5.53 5.32
C VAL A 48 -7.74 -4.17 5.81
N VAL A 49 -8.95 -4.13 6.38
CA VAL A 49 -9.58 -2.91 6.88
C VAL A 49 -9.75 -3.05 8.38
N LEU A 50 -9.04 -2.23 9.15
CA LEU A 50 -9.08 -2.19 10.61
C LEU A 50 -9.86 -0.95 11.06
N LYS A 51 -11.09 -1.14 11.52
CA LYS A 51 -12.00 -0.03 11.86
C LYS A 51 -11.59 0.71 13.12
N ASP A 52 -11.12 -0.01 14.13
CA ASP A 52 -10.81 0.54 15.45
C ASP A 52 -9.67 1.56 15.42
N VAL A 53 -8.74 1.40 14.47
CA VAL A 53 -7.60 2.30 14.23
C VAL A 53 -7.68 3.03 12.89
N GLN A 54 -8.83 2.96 12.21
CA GLN A 54 -9.10 3.59 10.92
C GLN A 54 -7.97 3.38 9.88
N ALA A 55 -7.47 2.14 9.77
CA ALA A 55 -6.37 1.79 8.86
C ALA A 55 -6.83 0.85 7.74
N MET A 56 -6.41 1.14 6.52
CA MET A 56 -6.45 0.19 5.40
C MET A 56 -5.03 -0.29 5.10
N ILE A 57 -4.80 -1.59 5.17
CA ILE A 57 -3.50 -2.20 4.90
C ILE A 57 -3.55 -2.87 3.53
N LEU A 58 -2.66 -2.46 2.63
CA LEU A 58 -2.47 -3.02 1.31
C LEU A 58 -1.29 -4.01 1.35
N LEU A 59 -1.57 -5.29 1.16
CA LEU A 59 -0.59 -6.37 1.11
C LEU A 59 -0.37 -6.79 -0.35
N VAL A 60 0.58 -6.13 -1.02
CA VAL A 60 0.79 -6.27 -2.47
C VAL A 60 1.91 -7.27 -2.75
N THR A 61 1.65 -8.20 -3.66
CA THR A 61 2.65 -9.11 -4.24
C THR A 61 2.83 -8.73 -5.70
N MET A 62 4.02 -8.26 -6.07
CA MET A 62 4.27 -7.68 -7.41
C MET A 62 4.29 -8.77 -8.49
N ASP A 63 4.99 -9.88 -8.25
CA ASP A 63 4.99 -11.04 -9.12
C ASP A 63 3.78 -11.90 -8.81
N LYS A 64 2.72 -11.71 -9.59
CA LYS A 64 1.49 -12.51 -9.48
C LYS A 64 1.66 -13.94 -10.05
N GLY A 65 2.83 -14.28 -10.59
CA GLY A 65 3.15 -15.58 -11.18
C GLY A 65 2.41 -15.84 -12.50
N ARG A 66 2.76 -16.94 -13.18
CA ARG A 66 2.22 -17.28 -14.52
C ARG A 66 0.71 -17.63 -14.55
N MET A 67 0.06 -17.73 -13.39
CA MET A 67 -1.36 -18.12 -13.29
C MET A 67 -2.33 -16.92 -13.17
N SER A 68 -1.84 -15.67 -13.18
CA SER A 68 -2.74 -14.51 -13.25
C SER A 68 -3.17 -14.26 -14.70
N VAL A 69 -4.37 -14.73 -15.06
CA VAL A 69 -5.03 -14.37 -16.32
C VAL A 69 -5.44 -12.90 -16.25
N GLY A 70 -4.73 -12.03 -16.97
CA GLY A 70 -4.92 -10.56 -16.94
C GLY A 70 -3.59 -9.81 -17.02
N GLY A 71 -2.87 -10.00 -18.13
CA GLY A 71 -1.43 -9.73 -18.24
C GLY A 71 -0.97 -8.33 -18.60
N HIS A 72 -1.65 -7.22 -18.29
CA HIS A 72 -1.19 -5.91 -18.80
C HIS A 72 -1.04 -4.75 -17.81
N TYR A 73 -1.42 -4.88 -16.55
CA TYR A 73 -1.07 -3.87 -15.54
C TYR A 73 -0.66 -4.57 -14.23
N ALA A 74 0.64 -4.87 -14.13
CA ALA A 74 1.22 -5.35 -12.88
C ALA A 74 1.33 -4.19 -11.89
N ASP A 75 1.17 -4.48 -10.60
CA ASP A 75 1.46 -3.48 -9.57
C ASP A 75 2.96 -3.15 -9.65
N HIS A 76 3.31 -1.88 -9.85
CA HIS A 76 4.69 -1.45 -10.16
C HIS A 76 4.97 -0.05 -9.63
N PHE A 77 6.25 0.29 -9.52
CA PHE A 77 6.67 1.68 -9.33
C PHE A 77 6.78 2.37 -10.67
N ALA A 78 6.06 3.48 -10.86
CA ALA A 78 6.20 4.34 -12.05
C ALA A 78 7.45 5.22 -11.95
N ILE A 79 7.75 5.70 -10.73
CA ILE A 79 9.02 6.33 -10.35
C ILE A 79 9.33 5.93 -8.90
N SER A 80 10.51 6.33 -8.39
CA SER A 80 10.95 5.97 -7.03
C SER A 80 10.04 6.43 -5.89
N THR A 81 9.09 7.33 -6.14
CA THR A 81 8.09 7.82 -5.17
C THR A 81 6.64 7.58 -5.58
N ARG A 82 6.37 6.92 -6.72
CA ARG A 82 5.01 6.71 -7.27
C ARG A 82 4.75 5.23 -7.48
N PHE A 83 3.83 4.66 -6.72
CA PHE A 83 3.40 3.27 -6.86
C PHE A 83 2.04 3.19 -7.57
N VAL A 84 1.95 2.34 -8.59
CA VAL A 84 0.73 2.04 -9.32
C VAL A 84 0.19 0.71 -8.82
N TRP A 85 -1.05 0.72 -8.34
CA TRP A 85 -1.72 -0.44 -7.77
C TRP A 85 -3.10 -0.62 -8.38
N GLN A 86 -3.47 -1.85 -8.69
CA GLN A 86 -4.79 -2.15 -9.22
C GLN A 86 -5.70 -2.77 -8.16
N THR A 87 -6.91 -2.24 -8.03
CA THR A 87 -7.91 -2.78 -7.11
C THR A 87 -8.39 -4.17 -7.54
N GLN A 88 -8.94 -4.92 -6.60
CA GLN A 88 -9.80 -6.05 -6.95
C GLN A 88 -11.10 -5.55 -7.61
N THR A 89 -11.69 -6.35 -8.51
CA THR A 89 -12.90 -6.00 -9.29
C THR A 89 -14.13 -5.68 -8.44
N SER A 90 -14.14 -6.08 -7.17
CA SER A 90 -15.19 -5.78 -6.20
C SER A 90 -15.12 -4.39 -5.59
N THR A 91 -14.02 -3.65 -5.78
CA THR A 91 -13.86 -2.29 -5.24
C THR A 91 -14.39 -1.28 -6.24
N ARG A 92 -15.27 -0.39 -5.80
CA ARG A 92 -15.83 0.72 -6.58
C ARG A 92 -15.37 2.05 -6.00
N ARG A 93 -15.37 3.10 -6.83
CA ARG A 93 -14.91 4.45 -6.45
C ARG A 93 -15.79 5.10 -5.39
N ASP A 94 -17.08 4.81 -5.42
CA ASP A 94 -18.13 5.37 -4.56
C ASP A 94 -18.37 4.56 -3.28
N ASP A 95 -17.95 3.29 -3.25
CA ASP A 95 -18.03 2.44 -2.07
C ASP A 95 -17.08 2.91 -0.95
N ARG A 96 -17.23 2.31 0.22
CA ARG A 96 -16.43 2.68 1.40
C ARG A 96 -14.93 2.50 1.19
N ARG A 97 -14.49 1.46 0.46
CA ARG A 97 -13.07 1.25 0.16
C ARG A 97 -12.58 2.32 -0.82
N GLY A 98 -13.36 2.67 -1.84
CA GLY A 98 -13.06 3.77 -2.75
C GLY A 98 -12.93 5.12 -2.05
N ARG A 99 -13.79 5.41 -1.07
CA ARG A 99 -13.68 6.63 -0.25
C ARG A 99 -12.44 6.63 0.65
N ILE A 100 -12.08 5.50 1.28
CA ILE A 100 -10.82 5.39 2.02
C ILE A 100 -9.63 5.61 1.09
N ILE A 101 -9.64 4.95 -0.08
CA ILE A 101 -8.57 5.04 -1.07
C ILE A 101 -8.37 6.49 -1.54
N SER A 102 -9.45 7.19 -1.85
CA SER A 102 -9.41 8.57 -2.35
C SER A 102 -9.25 9.63 -1.25
N GLY A 103 -9.13 9.24 0.03
CA GLY A 103 -9.07 10.17 1.17
C GLY A 103 -10.40 10.85 1.51
N LYS A 104 -11.50 10.48 0.84
CA LYS A 104 -12.85 11.00 1.10
C LYS A 104 -13.52 10.43 2.35
N GLU A 105 -12.95 9.38 2.94
CA GLU A 105 -13.37 8.84 4.24
C GLU A 105 -12.45 9.42 5.34
N PRO A 106 -12.91 10.39 6.15
CA PRO A 106 -12.04 11.13 7.07
C PRO A 106 -11.42 10.25 8.16
N GLY A 107 -10.19 10.58 8.55
CA GLY A 107 -9.45 9.88 9.62
C GLY A 107 -8.85 8.54 9.18
N TRP A 108 -9.05 8.12 7.93
CA TRP A 108 -8.49 6.87 7.43
C TRP A 108 -7.08 7.04 6.86
N THR A 109 -6.20 6.09 7.18
CA THR A 109 -4.85 6.02 6.61
C THR A 109 -4.67 4.72 5.83
N VAL A 110 -4.04 4.81 4.66
CA VAL A 110 -3.69 3.64 3.83
C VAL A 110 -2.21 3.33 4.03
N HIS A 111 -1.88 2.09 4.39
CA HIS A 111 -0.52 1.60 4.62
C HIS A 111 -0.13 0.58 3.55
N LEU A 112 1.02 0.77 2.92
CA LEU A 112 1.50 -0.09 1.83
C LEU A 112 2.58 -1.06 2.32
N PHE A 113 2.35 -2.34 2.02
CA PHE A 113 3.28 -3.44 2.28
C PHE A 113 3.53 -4.20 0.97
N LEU A 114 4.80 -4.36 0.61
CA LEU A 114 5.22 -4.87 -0.69
C LEU A 114 6.06 -6.13 -0.55
N ARG A 115 5.86 -7.10 -1.42
CA ARG A 115 6.84 -8.17 -1.64
C ARG A 115 6.95 -8.47 -3.12
N LYS A 116 8.14 -8.89 -3.54
CA LYS A 116 8.40 -9.27 -4.93
C LYS A 116 7.57 -10.49 -5.31
N SER A 117 7.68 -11.58 -4.59
CA SER A 117 7.02 -12.86 -4.87
C SER A 117 6.33 -13.42 -3.63
N LYS A 118 5.51 -14.48 -3.78
CA LYS A 118 4.91 -15.16 -2.63
C LYS A 118 5.92 -15.93 -1.78
N LEU A 119 6.98 -16.44 -2.42
CA LEU A 119 7.99 -17.28 -1.80
C LEU A 119 9.39 -16.73 -2.04
N ARG A 120 10.24 -16.81 -1.02
CA ARG A 120 11.69 -16.57 -1.06
C ARG A 120 12.36 -17.79 -0.46
N GLU A 121 13.23 -18.46 -1.23
CA GLU A 121 13.96 -19.65 -0.77
C GLU A 121 13.04 -20.77 -0.22
N GLY A 122 11.90 -21.01 -0.89
CA GLY A 122 10.95 -22.05 -0.51
C GLY A 122 10.08 -21.73 0.71
N ARG A 123 10.24 -20.55 1.32
CA ARG A 123 9.44 -20.09 2.46
C ARG A 123 8.56 -18.90 2.07
N ALA A 124 7.51 -18.64 2.86
CA ALA A 124 6.69 -17.45 2.69
C ALA A 124 7.58 -16.19 2.72
N ALA A 125 7.54 -15.41 1.65
CA ALA A 125 8.30 -14.17 1.58
C ALA A 125 7.66 -13.12 2.50
N PRO A 126 8.46 -12.43 3.32
CA PRO A 126 7.97 -11.33 4.15
C PRO A 126 7.52 -10.15 3.29
N PHE A 127 6.74 -9.26 3.89
CA PHE A 127 6.36 -7.99 3.30
C PHE A 127 7.27 -6.88 3.80
N ARG A 128 7.63 -5.96 2.92
CA ARG A 128 8.37 -4.76 3.24
C ARG A 128 7.43 -3.58 3.40
N TYR A 129 7.54 -2.85 4.51
CA TYR A 129 6.68 -1.71 4.77
C TYR A 129 7.15 -0.47 3.99
N ALA A 130 6.36 0.00 3.03
CA ALA A 130 6.67 1.20 2.22
C ALA A 130 6.11 2.48 2.84
N GLY A 131 5.43 2.39 3.99
CA GLY A 131 4.88 3.54 4.67
C GLY A 131 3.39 3.76 4.43
N PRO A 132 2.84 4.82 5.03
CA PRO A 132 1.57 5.36 4.61
C PRO A 132 1.68 5.95 3.19
N VAL A 133 0.58 5.88 2.43
CA VAL A 133 0.51 6.38 1.06
C VAL A 133 -0.49 7.52 0.91
N GLN A 134 -0.18 8.43 0.00
CA GLN A 134 -1.06 9.53 -0.37
C GLN A 134 -1.70 9.26 -1.73
N PHE A 135 -3.00 9.48 -1.83
CA PHE A 135 -3.73 9.28 -3.08
C PHE A 135 -3.30 10.32 -4.11
N ALA A 136 -2.73 9.86 -5.23
CA ALA A 136 -2.26 10.72 -6.31
C ALA A 136 -3.21 10.74 -7.52
N GLY A 137 -4.17 9.81 -7.57
CA GLY A 137 -5.16 9.73 -8.64
C GLY A 137 -5.59 8.31 -8.94
N TRP A 138 -6.59 8.16 -9.82
CA TRP A 138 -7.02 6.86 -10.32
C TRP A 138 -7.62 6.93 -11.73
N GLU A 139 -7.60 5.80 -12.43
CA GLU A 139 -8.19 5.62 -13.76
C GLU A 139 -8.94 4.28 -13.81
N GLY A 140 -9.90 4.15 -14.74
CA GLY A 140 -10.76 2.96 -14.83
C GLY A 140 -11.80 2.85 -13.70
N GLU A 141 -12.78 1.97 -13.89
CA GLU A 141 -13.94 1.84 -13.00
C GLU A 141 -14.05 0.47 -12.30
N ALA A 142 -13.70 -0.63 -12.97
CA ALA A 142 -13.54 -1.95 -12.37
C ALA A 142 -12.79 -2.91 -13.31
N PRO A 143 -11.51 -3.23 -13.04
CA PRO A 143 -10.71 -2.74 -11.90
C PRO A 143 -10.34 -1.25 -12.02
N ILE A 144 -10.07 -0.61 -10.88
CA ILE A 144 -9.55 0.76 -10.80
C ILE A 144 -8.02 0.66 -10.69
N THR A 145 -7.31 1.47 -11.48
CA THR A 145 -5.87 1.68 -11.36
C THR A 145 -5.65 2.91 -10.49
N VAL A 146 -5.00 2.73 -9.35
CA VAL A 146 -4.73 3.79 -8.37
C VAL A 146 -3.25 4.14 -8.40
N GLN A 147 -2.96 5.43 -8.29
CA GLN A 147 -1.63 5.99 -8.14
C GLN A 147 -1.45 6.45 -6.70
N TRP A 148 -0.36 6.00 -6.08
CA TRP A 148 0.02 6.30 -4.71
C TRP A 148 1.35 7.03 -4.68
N ASP A 149 1.42 8.15 -3.98
CA ASP A 149 2.69 8.75 -3.57
C ASP A 149 3.15 8.14 -2.24
N ILE A 150 4.42 7.75 -2.16
CA ILE A 150 5.09 7.29 -0.93
C ILE A 150 6.00 8.41 -0.40
N ALA A 151 6.11 8.53 0.93
CA ALA A 151 6.87 9.62 1.56
C ALA A 151 8.38 9.50 1.39
N GLU A 152 8.92 8.28 1.47
CA GLU A 152 10.34 8.01 1.24
C GLU A 152 10.52 7.28 -0.09
N LEU A 153 11.47 7.73 -0.91
CA LEU A 153 11.80 7.08 -2.17
C LEU A 153 12.29 5.64 -1.95
N VAL A 154 12.07 4.78 -2.94
CA VAL A 154 12.58 3.40 -2.91
C VAL A 154 14.11 3.40 -2.77
N PRO A 155 14.68 2.83 -1.68
CA PRO A 155 16.12 2.76 -1.46
C PRO A 155 16.83 2.14 -2.65
N GLN A 156 18.03 2.64 -2.96
CA GLN A 156 18.78 2.23 -4.16
C GLN A 156 18.96 0.71 -4.25
N GLN A 157 19.23 0.07 -3.11
CA GLN A 157 19.44 -1.38 -2.99
C GLN A 157 18.16 -2.21 -3.25
N LEU A 158 17.00 -1.58 -3.25
CA LEU A 158 15.69 -2.21 -3.49
C LEU A 158 15.12 -1.90 -4.87
N ARG A 159 15.72 -0.98 -5.62
CA ARG A 159 15.21 -0.56 -6.94
C ARG A 159 15.16 -1.72 -7.93
N GLU A 160 16.24 -2.49 -8.03
CA GLU A 160 16.30 -3.68 -8.89
C GLU A 160 15.25 -4.72 -8.48
N LEU A 161 15.13 -5.00 -7.18
CA LEU A 161 14.15 -5.95 -6.64
C LEU A 161 12.72 -5.61 -7.06
N TYR A 162 12.37 -4.32 -7.08
CA TYR A 162 11.05 -3.82 -7.40
C TYR A 162 10.89 -3.27 -8.82
N GLY A 163 11.92 -3.37 -9.66
CA GLY A 163 11.88 -2.90 -11.05
C GLY A 163 11.69 -1.39 -11.18
N VAL A 164 12.21 -0.61 -10.23
CA VAL A 164 12.21 0.86 -10.31
C VAL A 164 13.30 1.29 -11.27
N LEU A 165 12.92 1.91 -12.39
CA LEU A 165 13.86 2.46 -13.36
C LEU A 165 14.40 3.81 -12.85
N GLU A 166 15.66 4.13 -13.20
CA GLU A 166 16.32 5.41 -12.86
C GLU A 166 15.70 6.61 -13.59
#